data_AF-D9CI83-F1
#
_entry.id   AF-D9CI83-F1
#
_cell.length_a   1.000
_cell.length_b   1.000
_cell.length_c   1.000
_cell.angle_alpha   90.00
_cell.angle_beta   90.00
_cell.angle_gamma   90.00
#
_symmetry.space_group_name_H-M   'P 1'
#
loop_
_entity.id
_entity.type
_entity.pdbx_description
1 polymer ?
#
loop_
_entity_poly.entity_id
_entity_poly.type
_entity_poly.pdbx_seq_one_letter_code
_entity_poly.pdbx_strand_id
1 'polypeptide(L)'
;GPIDFQVREPPSPLLANLRKTSAVIEFQVAQEYLGQQSHVVYMAPLWKNILDFDLRINNEPSRIRDILSGERLNWKRSGYAAVVNVGNDSTWLGNHLAMSNLYAYGRLAWNPLDDAVTIVQDWTRLTFGSEKTVVDTITKISMESWPAYENYSGNLGIQTLCDILYTHFGPSPGSQDGNGWGQWTRA
;
A
#
# COMPACT_ATOMS: atom_id res chain seq x y z
N GLY A 1 7.19 4.44 1.71
CA GLY A 1 7.44 5.84 2.08
C GLY A 1 8.94 6.03 2.04
N PRO A 2 9.57 6.70 3.02
CA PRO A 2 11.01 6.90 3.05
C PRO A 2 11.81 5.69 3.58
N ILE A 3 11.15 4.62 4.05
CA ILE A 3 11.83 3.42 4.56
C ILE A 3 11.73 2.29 3.52
N ASP A 4 10.74 1.41 3.63
CA ASP A 4 10.68 0.17 2.84
C ASP A 4 9.31 -0.53 3.00
N PHE A 5 8.28 -0.02 2.32
CA PHE A 5 6.94 -0.61 2.24
C PHE A 5 6.33 -1.12 3.57
N GLN A 6 6.64 -0.48 4.70
CA GLN A 6 6.17 -0.91 6.01
C GLN A 6 4.64 -0.82 6.12
N VAL A 7 4.08 -1.47 7.14
CA VAL A 7 2.63 -1.57 7.38
C VAL A 7 1.92 -0.21 7.34
N ARG A 8 2.61 0.82 7.83
CA ARG A 8 2.28 2.23 7.63
C ARG A 8 3.56 3.05 7.61
N GLU A 9 3.66 3.96 6.64
CA GLU A 9 4.72 4.97 6.60
C GLU A 9 4.14 6.34 6.28
N PRO A 10 4.79 7.44 6.74
CA PRO A 10 4.52 8.74 6.16
C PRO A 10 4.91 8.74 4.67
N PRO A 11 4.25 9.55 3.84
CA PRO A 11 4.66 9.66 2.44
C PRO A 11 6.05 10.24 2.27
N SER A 12 6.73 9.85 1.18
CA SER A 12 8.11 10.23 0.93
C SER A 12 8.25 11.74 0.71
N PRO A 13 9.03 12.47 1.54
CA PRO A 13 9.18 13.93 1.42
C PRO A 13 9.88 14.34 0.12
N LEU A 14 10.52 13.40 -0.57
CA LEU A 14 11.14 13.63 -1.87
C LEU A 14 10.16 14.18 -2.92
N LEU A 15 8.90 13.73 -2.91
CA LEU A 15 7.85 14.23 -3.80
C LEU A 15 7.55 15.71 -3.58
N ALA A 16 7.79 16.21 -2.36
CA ALA A 16 7.69 17.62 -2.04
C ALA A 16 8.90 18.44 -2.46
N ASN A 17 10.00 17.85 -2.96
CA ASN A 17 11.26 18.55 -3.20
C ASN A 17 11.78 18.45 -4.64
N LEU A 18 11.36 17.44 -5.41
CA LEU A 18 11.73 17.29 -6.82
C LEU A 18 10.98 18.28 -7.73
N ARG A 19 11.43 19.53 -7.81
CA ARG A 19 10.76 20.57 -8.61
C ARG A 19 11.02 20.50 -10.11
N LYS A 20 12.17 19.96 -10.50
CA LYS A 20 12.65 19.94 -11.90
C LYS A 20 12.89 18.52 -12.43
N THR A 21 12.51 17.52 -11.66
CA THR A 21 12.70 16.11 -11.97
C THR A 21 11.38 15.42 -11.76
N SER A 22 10.83 14.82 -12.82
CA SER A 22 9.62 14.01 -12.66
C SER A 22 9.94 12.68 -12.00
N ALA A 23 8.99 12.15 -11.24
CA ALA A 23 9.11 10.88 -10.55
C ALA A 23 7.88 10.01 -10.77
N VAL A 24 8.06 8.72 -10.51
CA VAL A 24 7.01 7.71 -10.45
C VAL A 24 6.88 7.28 -8.99
N ILE A 25 5.66 7.16 -8.48
CA ILE A 25 5.44 6.55 -7.16
C ILE A 25 5.48 5.04 -7.30
N GLU A 26 6.15 4.37 -6.37
CA GLU A 26 6.22 2.92 -6.31
C GLU A 26 5.39 2.40 -5.14
N PHE A 27 4.54 1.41 -5.41
CA PHE A 27 3.77 0.67 -4.42
C PHE A 27 4.17 -0.82 -4.42
N GLN A 28 4.03 -1.49 -3.30
CA GLN A 28 4.21 -2.94 -3.21
C GLN A 28 2.85 -3.63 -3.23
N VAL A 29 2.58 -4.40 -4.28
CA VAL A 29 1.43 -5.32 -4.33
C VAL A 29 1.81 -6.66 -3.69
N ALA A 30 3.08 -7.08 -3.84
CA ALA A 30 3.65 -8.14 -3.04
C ALA A 30 3.62 -7.74 -1.55
N GLN A 31 3.16 -8.64 -0.68
CA GLN A 31 2.93 -8.32 0.73
C GLN A 31 4.15 -8.64 1.61
N GLU A 32 5.34 -8.16 1.25
CA GLU A 32 6.59 -8.49 1.98
C GLU A 32 6.47 -8.25 3.49
N TYR A 33 6.08 -7.04 3.89
CA TYR A 33 5.86 -6.64 5.29
C TYR A 33 4.39 -6.70 5.73
N LEU A 34 3.51 -7.18 4.84
CA LEU A 34 2.05 -7.25 5.03
C LEU A 34 1.56 -8.71 5.04
N GLY A 35 2.39 -9.62 5.56
CA GLY A 35 2.01 -11.00 5.86
C GLY A 35 2.11 -11.97 4.68
N GLN A 36 2.86 -11.61 3.64
CA GLN A 36 3.33 -12.50 2.56
C GLN A 36 2.22 -13.31 1.90
N GLN A 37 1.06 -12.69 1.71
CA GLN A 37 -0.20 -13.31 1.26
C GLN A 37 -0.72 -14.48 2.12
N SER A 38 -0.02 -14.88 3.18
CA SER A 38 -0.57 -15.74 4.24
C SER A 38 -1.64 -15.00 5.06
N HIS A 39 -1.53 -13.68 5.14
CA HIS A 39 -2.52 -12.79 5.74
C HIS A 39 -3.36 -12.10 4.66
N VAL A 40 -4.66 -11.96 4.92
CA VAL A 40 -5.53 -11.12 4.09
C VAL A 40 -5.25 -9.66 4.46
N VAL A 41 -4.78 -8.87 3.50
CA VAL A 41 -4.57 -7.43 3.64
C VAL A 41 -4.97 -6.75 2.34
N TYR A 42 -6.04 -5.97 2.35
CA TYR A 42 -6.46 -5.13 1.24
C TYR A 42 -5.83 -3.75 1.35
N MET A 43 -5.01 -3.38 0.36
CA MET A 43 -4.08 -2.25 0.45
C MET A 43 -4.60 -0.97 -0.19
N ALA A 44 -5.73 -1.00 -0.90
CA ALA A 44 -6.29 0.21 -1.51
C ALA A 44 -6.53 1.36 -0.50
N PRO A 45 -7.05 1.11 0.73
CA PRO A 45 -7.18 2.17 1.73
C PRO A 45 -5.84 2.78 2.15
N LEU A 46 -4.79 1.98 2.27
CA LEU A 46 -3.43 2.44 2.55
C LEU A 46 -2.91 3.35 1.42
N TRP A 47 -3.02 2.91 0.17
CA TRP A 47 -2.56 3.71 -0.97
C TRP A 47 -3.37 4.99 -1.14
N LYS A 48 -4.68 4.98 -0.91
CA LYS A 48 -5.49 6.20 -0.91
C LYS A 48 -5.05 7.19 0.15
N ASN A 49 -4.76 6.72 1.37
CA ASN A 49 -4.21 7.60 2.42
C ASN A 49 -2.91 8.29 1.98
N ILE A 50 -2.05 7.58 1.23
CA ILE A 50 -0.82 8.16 0.67
C ILE A 50 -1.16 9.16 -0.44
N LEU A 51 -2.00 8.78 -1.40
CA LEU A 51 -2.34 9.61 -2.56
C LEU A 51 -3.08 10.90 -2.20
N ASP A 52 -3.88 10.85 -1.13
CA ASP A 52 -4.66 11.99 -0.63
C ASP A 52 -3.87 12.87 0.36
N PHE A 53 -2.67 12.44 0.77
CA PHE A 53 -1.83 13.21 1.68
C PHE A 53 -1.37 14.51 1.04
N ASP A 54 -1.64 15.63 1.71
CA ASP A 54 -1.26 16.97 1.30
C ASP A 54 0.14 17.34 1.83
N LEU A 55 1.11 17.46 0.92
CA LEU A 55 2.49 17.83 1.25
C LEU A 55 2.70 19.34 1.47
N ARG A 56 1.65 20.16 1.28
CA ARG A 56 1.64 21.61 1.59
C ARG A 56 2.83 22.38 0.99
N ILE A 57 3.22 22.07 -0.24
CA ILE A 57 4.33 22.74 -0.95
C ILE A 57 4.06 24.24 -1.00
N ASN A 58 5.01 25.05 -0.48
CA ASN A 58 4.90 26.51 -0.36
C ASN A 58 3.62 26.95 0.38
N ASN A 59 3.16 26.18 1.37
CA ASN A 59 1.90 26.39 2.09
C ASN A 59 0.65 26.36 1.20
N GLU A 60 0.69 25.67 0.05
CA GLU A 60 -0.46 25.49 -0.85
C GLU A 60 -0.86 24.02 -0.99
N PRO A 61 -2.15 23.70 -1.21
CA PRO A 61 -2.63 22.33 -1.37
C PRO A 61 -1.83 21.57 -2.43
N SER A 62 -1.32 20.41 -2.06
CA SER A 62 -0.34 19.64 -2.82
C SER A 62 -0.50 18.15 -2.53
N ARG A 63 -1.68 17.60 -2.83
CA ARG A 63 -1.90 16.16 -2.65
C ARG A 63 -0.97 15.38 -3.55
N ILE A 64 -0.51 14.22 -3.09
CA ILE A 64 0.41 13.38 -3.88
C ILE A 64 -0.17 13.04 -5.24
N ARG A 65 -1.46 12.71 -5.32
CA ARG A 65 -2.14 12.45 -6.61
C ARG A 65 -2.09 13.65 -7.57
N ASP A 66 -2.17 14.88 -7.06
CA ASP A 66 -2.14 16.12 -7.86
C ASP A 66 -0.70 16.42 -8.34
N ILE A 67 0.31 15.98 -7.57
CA ILE A 67 1.72 16.00 -7.99
C ILE A 67 1.96 14.98 -9.11
N LEU A 68 1.48 13.74 -8.93
CA LEU A 68 1.68 12.64 -9.87
C LEU A 68 0.93 12.83 -11.19
N SER A 69 -0.24 13.49 -11.17
CA SER A 69 -0.97 13.90 -12.39
C SER A 69 -0.26 15.01 -13.17
N GLY A 70 0.72 15.68 -12.54
CA GLY A 70 1.40 16.85 -13.09
C GLY A 70 0.65 18.16 -12.86
N GLU A 71 -0.56 18.15 -12.30
CA GLU A 71 -1.35 19.36 -12.05
C GLU A 71 -0.64 20.32 -11.09
N ARG A 72 0.01 19.81 -10.05
CA ARG A 72 0.63 20.63 -9.00
C ARG A 72 2.03 21.14 -9.36
N LEU A 73 2.85 20.32 -10.04
CA LEU A 73 4.28 20.59 -10.31
C LEU A 73 4.64 20.66 -11.81
N ASN A 74 3.66 20.55 -12.71
CA ASN A 74 3.86 20.55 -14.17
C ASN A 74 4.85 19.48 -14.65
N TRP A 75 4.92 18.35 -13.95
CA TRP A 75 5.67 17.18 -14.39
C TRP A 75 5.05 16.64 -15.68
N LYS A 76 5.87 16.47 -16.73
CA LYS A 76 5.40 16.00 -18.04
C LYS A 76 5.33 14.47 -18.15
N ARG A 77 6.08 13.77 -17.30
CA ARG A 77 6.20 12.30 -17.30
C ARG A 77 6.32 11.78 -15.87
N SER A 78 5.20 11.44 -15.29
CA SER A 78 5.08 10.87 -13.95
C SER A 78 4.06 9.74 -13.98
N GLY A 79 3.90 9.02 -12.87
CA GLY A 79 2.93 7.95 -12.81
C GLY A 79 3.14 7.03 -11.63
N TYR A 80 2.77 5.77 -11.85
CA TYR A 80 2.68 4.73 -10.84
C TYR A 80 3.48 3.51 -11.31
N ALA A 81 4.14 2.85 -10.36
CA ALA A 81 4.76 1.56 -10.52
C ALA A 81 4.31 0.66 -9.37
N ALA A 82 4.29 -0.66 -9.63
CA ALA A 82 4.02 -1.66 -8.62
C ALA A 82 5.03 -2.79 -8.67
N VAL A 83 5.50 -3.20 -7.49
CA VAL A 83 6.17 -4.48 -7.30
C VAL A 83 5.08 -5.54 -7.13
N VAL A 84 4.94 -6.43 -8.11
CA VAL A 84 3.94 -7.51 -8.11
C VAL A 84 4.67 -8.86 -8.05
N ASN A 85 4.13 -9.82 -7.30
CA ASN A 85 4.71 -11.16 -7.13
C ASN A 85 3.82 -12.26 -7.72
N VAL A 86 3.28 -12.03 -8.93
CA VAL A 86 2.63 -13.10 -9.70
C VAL A 86 3.61 -14.26 -9.86
N GLY A 87 3.17 -15.45 -9.48
CA GLY A 87 3.90 -16.69 -9.64
C GLY A 87 3.08 -17.78 -10.34
N ASN A 88 3.56 -19.01 -10.25
CA ASN A 88 2.95 -20.18 -10.89
C ASN A 88 1.80 -20.80 -10.09
N ASP A 89 1.38 -20.18 -8.97
CA ASP A 89 0.21 -20.64 -8.23
C ASP A 89 -1.05 -20.49 -9.11
N SER A 90 -1.99 -21.42 -8.99
CA SER A 90 -3.33 -21.31 -9.59
C SER A 90 -4.07 -20.02 -9.25
N THR A 91 -3.79 -19.43 -8.09
CA THR A 91 -4.32 -18.15 -7.62
C THR A 91 -3.49 -16.94 -8.06
N TRP A 92 -2.37 -17.18 -8.76
CA TRP A 92 -1.37 -16.22 -9.22
C TRP A 92 -0.59 -15.53 -8.10
N LEU A 93 -1.26 -15.07 -7.03
CA LEU A 93 -0.66 -14.35 -5.90
C LEU A 93 -0.64 -15.15 -4.59
N GLY A 94 -0.96 -16.44 -4.62
CA GLY A 94 -0.94 -17.35 -3.46
C GLY A 94 -2.21 -17.29 -2.59
N ASN A 95 -2.87 -16.13 -2.52
CA ASN A 95 -4.14 -15.97 -1.79
C ASN A 95 -5.22 -15.44 -2.72
N HIS A 96 -6.40 -16.09 -2.70
CA HIS A 96 -7.54 -15.70 -3.53
C HIS A 96 -7.93 -14.23 -3.39
N LEU A 97 -7.83 -13.66 -2.19
CA LEU A 97 -8.16 -12.25 -1.94
C LEU A 97 -7.02 -11.29 -2.28
N ALA A 98 -5.77 -11.75 -2.41
CA ALA A 98 -4.64 -10.89 -2.77
C ALA A 98 -4.74 -10.35 -4.20
N MET A 99 -5.44 -11.04 -5.11
CA MET A 99 -5.73 -10.54 -6.47
C MET A 99 -6.53 -9.24 -6.47
N SER A 100 -7.27 -8.94 -5.40
CA SER A 100 -7.95 -7.65 -5.23
C SER A 100 -6.96 -6.48 -5.15
N ASN A 101 -5.73 -6.70 -4.66
CA ASN A 101 -4.71 -5.66 -4.56
C ASN A 101 -4.12 -5.30 -5.93
N LEU A 102 -3.87 -6.29 -6.79
CA LEU A 102 -3.42 -6.03 -8.16
C LEU A 102 -4.50 -5.29 -8.97
N TYR A 103 -5.77 -5.70 -8.81
CA TYR A 103 -6.91 -5.00 -9.40
C TYR A 103 -7.02 -3.56 -8.89
N ALA A 104 -6.92 -3.36 -7.57
CA ALA A 104 -6.99 -2.05 -6.96
C ALA A 104 -5.84 -1.12 -7.38
N TYR A 105 -4.63 -1.66 -7.52
CA TYR A 105 -3.49 -0.91 -8.04
C TYR A 105 -3.80 -0.38 -9.45
N GLY A 106 -4.28 -1.25 -10.35
CA GLY A 106 -4.65 -0.84 -11.71
C GLY A 106 -5.73 0.25 -11.72
N ARG A 107 -6.77 0.10 -10.88
CA ARG A 107 -7.83 1.10 -10.73
C ARG A 107 -7.30 2.45 -10.24
N LEU A 108 -6.47 2.46 -9.20
CA LEU A 108 -5.94 3.70 -8.61
C LEU A 108 -4.85 4.35 -9.46
N ALA A 109 -4.06 3.57 -10.20
CA ALA A 109 -3.11 4.09 -11.17
C ALA A 109 -3.83 4.76 -12.36
N TRP A 110 -5.00 4.25 -12.74
CA TRP A 110 -5.86 4.85 -13.76
C TRP A 110 -6.61 6.09 -13.24
N ASN A 111 -7.27 5.97 -12.10
CA ASN A 111 -7.99 7.06 -11.44
C ASN A 111 -7.76 7.02 -9.91
N PRO A 112 -6.89 7.88 -9.36
CA PRO A 112 -6.58 7.88 -7.93
C PRO A 112 -7.77 8.34 -7.06
N LEU A 113 -8.82 8.89 -7.68
CA LEU A 113 -10.04 9.32 -7.00
C LEU A 113 -11.00 8.16 -6.72
N ASP A 114 -10.83 7.01 -7.36
CA ASP A 114 -11.72 5.85 -7.18
C ASP A 114 -11.81 5.44 -5.70
N ASP A 115 -13.01 5.11 -5.25
CA ASP A 115 -13.28 4.72 -3.88
C ASP A 115 -12.84 3.26 -3.61
N ALA A 116 -12.16 3.03 -2.48
CA ALA A 116 -11.60 1.72 -2.14
C ALA A 116 -12.68 0.65 -1.93
N VAL A 117 -13.85 1.04 -1.40
CA VAL A 117 -14.98 0.12 -1.20
C VAL A 117 -15.55 -0.30 -2.56
N THR A 118 -15.77 0.67 -3.45
CA THR A 118 -16.26 0.42 -4.80
C THR A 118 -15.32 -0.49 -5.60
N ILE A 119 -14.00 -0.25 -5.52
CA ILE A 119 -12.99 -1.09 -6.17
C ILE A 119 -13.10 -2.56 -5.74
N VAL A 120 -13.18 -2.84 -4.43
CA VAL A 120 -13.25 -4.23 -3.96
C VAL A 120 -14.59 -4.88 -4.25
N GLN A 121 -15.68 -4.12 -4.24
CA GLN A 121 -16.99 -4.61 -4.67
C GLN A 121 -16.99 -5.01 -6.15
N ASP A 122 -16.41 -4.20 -7.03
CA ASP A 122 -16.29 -4.51 -8.46
C ASP A 122 -15.44 -5.75 -8.69
N TRP A 123 -14.27 -5.82 -8.04
CA TRP A 123 -13.42 -7.00 -8.11
C TRP A 123 -14.14 -8.25 -7.61
N THR A 124 -14.89 -8.14 -6.52
CA THR A 124 -15.64 -9.27 -5.95
C THR A 124 -16.70 -9.78 -6.93
N ARG A 125 -17.44 -8.88 -7.59
CA ARG A 125 -18.45 -9.26 -8.59
C ARG A 125 -17.83 -10.00 -9.77
N LEU A 126 -16.64 -9.58 -10.22
CA LEU A 126 -15.91 -10.21 -11.31
C LEU A 126 -15.30 -11.57 -10.93
N THR A 127 -15.03 -11.80 -9.64
CA THR A 127 -14.26 -12.96 -9.16
C THR A 127 -15.15 -14.04 -8.52
N PHE A 128 -16.12 -13.63 -7.71
CA PHE A 128 -16.95 -14.53 -6.90
C PHE A 128 -18.46 -14.41 -7.21
N GLY A 129 -18.84 -13.53 -8.14
CA GLY A 129 -20.23 -13.30 -8.55
C GLY A 129 -20.91 -12.16 -7.80
N SER A 130 -22.15 -11.86 -8.19
CA SER A 130 -22.87 -10.65 -7.79
C SER A 130 -23.88 -10.84 -6.66
N GLU A 131 -23.85 -11.98 -5.96
CA GLU A 131 -24.73 -12.20 -4.80
C GLU A 131 -24.36 -11.21 -3.68
N LYS A 132 -25.39 -10.56 -3.10
CA LYS A 132 -25.20 -9.42 -2.21
C LYS A 132 -24.44 -9.80 -0.93
N THR A 133 -24.76 -10.94 -0.33
CA THR A 133 -24.11 -11.43 0.88
C THR A 133 -22.63 -11.69 0.66
N VAL A 134 -22.25 -12.26 -0.48
CA VAL A 134 -20.85 -12.48 -0.88
C VAL A 134 -20.12 -11.14 -1.04
N VAL A 135 -20.70 -10.21 -1.81
CA VAL A 135 -20.09 -8.88 -2.04
C VAL A 135 -19.90 -8.13 -0.73
N ASP A 136 -20.92 -8.07 0.12
CA ASP A 136 -20.86 -7.36 1.40
C ASP A 136 -19.86 -7.99 2.35
N THR A 137 -19.80 -9.32 2.40
CA THR A 137 -18.90 -10.07 3.30
C THR A 137 -17.43 -9.86 2.91
N ILE A 138 -17.09 -10.02 1.63
CA ILE A 138 -15.72 -9.80 1.15
C ILE A 138 -15.32 -8.34 1.30
N THR A 139 -16.23 -7.41 0.99
CA THR A 139 -15.98 -5.97 1.20
C THR A 139 -15.65 -5.68 2.66
N LYS A 140 -16.42 -6.23 3.61
CA LYS A 140 -16.17 -6.04 5.05
C LYS A 140 -14.80 -6.60 5.45
N ILE A 141 -14.51 -7.86 5.09
CA ILE A 141 -13.22 -8.50 5.38
C ILE A 141 -12.07 -7.64 4.83
N SER A 142 -12.16 -7.22 3.58
CA SER A 142 -11.13 -6.41 2.93
C SER A 142 -10.95 -5.06 3.63
N MET A 143 -12.02 -4.31 3.91
CA MET A 143 -11.88 -2.99 4.53
C MET A 143 -11.36 -3.04 5.98
N GLU A 144 -11.65 -4.11 6.72
CA GLU A 144 -11.16 -4.32 8.08
C GLU A 144 -9.73 -4.90 8.13
N SER A 145 -9.26 -5.50 7.03
CA SER A 145 -8.02 -6.30 7.00
C SER A 145 -6.72 -5.53 7.29
N TRP A 146 -6.53 -4.34 6.70
CA TRP A 146 -5.32 -3.55 6.95
C TRP A 146 -5.26 -2.98 8.37
N PRO A 147 -6.31 -2.33 8.91
CA PRO A 147 -6.32 -1.93 10.32
C PRO A 147 -6.13 -3.12 11.27
N ALA A 148 -6.71 -4.28 10.95
CA ALA A 148 -6.48 -5.49 11.74
C ALA A 148 -5.01 -5.90 11.73
N TYR A 149 -4.37 -5.98 10.54
CA TYR A 149 -2.96 -6.34 10.41
C TYR A 149 -2.04 -5.35 11.14
N GLU A 150 -2.28 -4.05 10.99
CA GLU A 150 -1.54 -3.01 11.70
C GLU A 150 -1.62 -3.18 13.22
N ASN A 151 -2.82 -3.44 13.76
CA ASN A 151 -3.03 -3.52 15.21
C ASN A 151 -2.25 -4.63 15.91
N TYR A 152 -1.91 -5.73 15.22
CA TYR A 152 -1.10 -6.82 15.81
C TYR A 152 0.34 -6.89 15.28
N SER A 153 0.75 -5.94 14.44
CA SER A 153 2.12 -5.84 13.92
C SER A 153 2.74 -4.49 14.30
N GLY A 154 3.29 -3.73 13.35
CA GLY A 154 3.78 -2.38 13.60
C GLY A 154 2.66 -1.35 13.66
N ASN A 155 2.17 -1.07 14.86
CA ASN A 155 1.13 -0.08 15.12
C ASN A 155 1.70 1.30 15.53
N LEU A 156 0.85 2.33 15.55
CA LEU A 156 1.23 3.70 15.94
C LEU A 156 2.34 4.32 15.08
N GLY A 157 2.54 3.81 13.85
CA GLY A 157 3.59 4.26 12.95
C GLY A 157 4.98 3.72 13.24
N ILE A 158 5.11 2.79 14.21
CA ILE A 158 6.29 1.93 14.28
C ILE A 158 6.21 0.92 13.13
N GLN A 159 7.35 0.55 12.55
CA GLN A 159 7.48 -0.06 11.23
C GLN A 159 6.69 -1.38 11.03
N THR A 160 7.33 -2.55 10.98
CA THR A 160 6.61 -3.84 10.83
C THR A 160 6.70 -4.75 12.07
N LEU A 161 7.67 -4.51 12.96
CA LEU A 161 8.01 -5.37 14.10
C LEU A 161 8.23 -6.87 13.76
N CYS A 162 8.45 -7.19 12.49
CA CYS A 162 8.80 -8.52 12.03
C CYS A 162 10.31 -8.77 12.12
N ASP A 163 10.75 -9.98 11.75
CA ASP A 163 12.16 -10.30 11.55
C ASP A 163 12.72 -9.58 10.32
N ILE A 164 13.39 -8.44 10.54
CA ILE A 164 14.00 -7.63 9.47
C ILE A 164 15.39 -8.12 9.05
N LEU A 165 15.91 -9.19 9.67
CA LEU A 165 17.25 -9.72 9.37
C LEU A 165 17.20 -10.89 8.39
N TYR A 166 16.01 -11.44 8.14
CA TYR A 166 15.86 -12.61 7.29
C TYR A 166 14.57 -12.61 6.46
N THR A 167 13.51 -13.27 6.93
CA THR A 167 12.36 -13.56 6.06
C THR A 167 11.33 -12.44 5.96
N HIS A 168 11.39 -11.43 6.83
CA HIS A 168 10.35 -10.41 6.95
C HIS A 168 8.97 -10.98 7.34
N PHE A 169 8.94 -12.17 7.95
CA PHE A 169 7.72 -12.85 8.38
C PHE A 169 7.74 -13.19 9.87
N GLY A 170 6.61 -12.99 10.53
CA GLY A 170 6.44 -13.27 11.96
C GLY A 170 7.09 -12.23 12.88
N PRO A 171 6.65 -12.15 14.15
CA PRO A 171 7.09 -11.11 15.07
C PRO A 171 8.55 -11.32 15.53
N SER A 172 9.38 -10.29 15.37
CA SER A 172 10.72 -10.25 15.95
C SER A 172 11.15 -8.79 16.19
N PRO A 173 10.51 -8.07 17.14
CA PRO A 173 10.79 -6.65 17.37
C PRO A 173 12.27 -6.36 17.67
N GLY A 174 12.94 -7.23 18.43
CA GLY A 174 14.36 -7.08 18.76
C GLY A 174 15.30 -7.17 17.55
N SER A 175 14.83 -7.72 16.42
CA SER A 175 15.60 -7.73 15.17
C SER A 175 15.80 -6.33 14.60
N GLN A 176 14.98 -5.34 14.99
CA GLN A 176 15.05 -3.97 14.52
C GLN A 176 16.25 -3.22 15.10
N ASP A 177 16.66 -3.52 16.33
CA ASP A 177 17.74 -2.78 17.01
C ASP A 177 19.11 -3.48 16.90
N GLY A 178 20.19 -2.70 17.07
CA GLY A 178 21.55 -3.24 17.13
C GLY A 178 22.13 -3.77 15.82
N ASN A 179 21.48 -3.51 14.68
CA ASN A 179 21.95 -3.87 13.34
C ASN A 179 22.22 -2.63 12.45
N GLY A 180 22.76 -2.87 11.25
CA GLY A 180 23.14 -1.83 10.28
C GLY A 180 22.05 -1.38 9.29
N TRP A 181 20.81 -1.86 9.40
CA TRP A 181 19.72 -1.62 8.44
C TRP A 181 18.95 -0.32 8.66
N GLY A 182 19.20 0.39 9.77
CA GLY A 182 18.62 1.72 10.01
C GLY A 182 17.13 1.73 10.35
N GLN A 183 16.54 0.57 10.64
CA GLN A 183 15.16 0.40 11.06
C GLN A 183 15.10 0.13 12.56
N TRP A 184 15.29 1.15 13.40
CA TRP A 184 15.43 1.00 14.86
C TRP A 184 14.15 1.39 15.60
N THR A 185 13.73 0.58 16.60
CA THR A 185 12.63 0.96 17.50
C THR A 185 13.11 1.89 18.61
N ARG A 186 14.36 1.73 19.05
CA ARG A 186 14.94 2.41 20.21
C ARG A 186 14.10 2.26 21.49
N ALA A 187 13.48 1.09 21.66
CA ALA A 187 12.71 0.72 22.85
C ALA A 187 13.59 0.62 24.12
#